data_AF-A0A178MPS3-F1
#
_entry.id   AF-A0A178MPS3-F1
#
_cell.length_a   1.000
_cell.length_b   1.000
_cell.length_c   1.000
_cell.angle_alpha   90.00
_cell.angle_beta   90.00
_cell.angle_gamma   90.00
#
_symmetry.space_group_name_H-M   'P 1'
#
loop_
_entity.id
_entity.type
_entity.pdbx_description
1 polymer ?
#
loop_
_entity_poly.entity_id
_entity_poly.type
_entity_poly.pdbx_seq_one_letter_code
_entity_poly.pdbx_strand_id
1 'polypeptide(L)'
;MKAVHFLPALAVTVLLSSAALAQPMSGGAGEAKVSAPAPALAPTVTPSPACVPGGLIEAFSEGAWYPAVALDQLRDGRCFVHYDNYGQDDDEALAPKHVRSRR
;
A
#
# COMPACT_ATOMS: atom_id res chain seq x y z
N MET A 1 -2.07 -39.89 -32.85
CA MET A 1 -2.55 -38.49 -32.88
C MET A 1 -3.21 -38.25 -31.52
N LYS A 2 -2.71 -37.28 -30.76
CA LYS A 2 -2.85 -37.17 -29.30
C LYS A 2 -4.24 -36.65 -28.91
N ALA A 3 -4.86 -37.29 -27.92
CA ALA A 3 -6.19 -36.99 -27.40
C ALA A 3 -6.31 -35.54 -26.90
N VAL A 4 -7.38 -34.87 -27.31
CA VAL A 4 -7.73 -33.52 -26.86
C VAL A 4 -8.59 -33.69 -25.60
N HIS A 5 -8.00 -33.45 -24.43
CA HIS A 5 -8.75 -33.34 -23.18
C HIS A 5 -9.39 -31.96 -23.10
N PHE A 6 -10.71 -31.91 -23.30
CA PHE A 6 -11.55 -30.76 -22.95
C PHE A 6 -11.76 -30.76 -21.43
N LEU A 7 -11.22 -29.75 -20.74
CA LEU A 7 -11.56 -29.47 -19.34
C LEU A 7 -12.92 -28.76 -19.25
N PRO A 8 -13.72 -29.05 -18.20
CA PRO A 8 -15.09 -28.56 -18.08
C PRO A 8 -15.15 -27.09 -17.65
N ALA A 9 -16.14 -26.39 -18.21
CA ALA A 9 -16.53 -25.04 -17.83
C ALA A 9 -16.98 -25.00 -16.36
N LEU A 10 -16.20 -24.32 -15.51
CA LEU A 10 -16.62 -23.94 -14.17
C LEU A 10 -17.46 -22.67 -14.27
N ALA A 11 -18.76 -22.83 -14.06
CA ALA A 11 -19.71 -21.73 -13.87
C ALA A 11 -19.36 -21.00 -12.56
N VAL A 12 -18.76 -19.82 -12.67
CA VAL A 12 -18.56 -18.90 -11.54
C VAL A 12 -19.88 -18.20 -11.28
N THR A 13 -20.58 -18.63 -10.24
CA THR A 13 -21.79 -17.99 -9.73
C THR A 13 -21.36 -16.71 -8.99
N VAL A 14 -21.76 -15.56 -9.54
CA VAL A 14 -21.69 -14.26 -8.87
C VAL A 14 -22.68 -14.26 -7.71
N LEU A 15 -22.18 -14.27 -6.48
CA LEU A 15 -22.97 -13.95 -5.30
C LEU A 15 -22.68 -12.50 -4.89
N LEU A 16 -23.62 -11.64 -5.27
CA LEU A 16 -23.81 -10.30 -4.75
C LEU A 16 -24.14 -10.41 -3.25
N SER A 17 -23.40 -9.76 -2.37
CA SER A 17 -23.80 -9.57 -0.97
C SER A 17 -23.40 -8.18 -0.50
N SER A 18 -24.33 -7.25 -0.72
CA SER A 18 -24.36 -5.95 -0.06
C SER A 18 -24.78 -6.14 1.40
N ALA A 19 -23.94 -5.71 2.34
CA ALA A 19 -24.36 -5.41 3.71
C ALA A 19 -23.66 -4.11 4.13
N ALA A 20 -24.32 -2.99 3.80
CA ALA A 20 -24.06 -1.70 4.42
C ALA A 20 -24.61 -1.77 5.86
N LEU A 21 -23.73 -1.87 6.85
CA LEU A 21 -24.07 -1.53 8.24
C LEU A 21 -23.60 -0.11 8.50
N ALA A 22 -24.57 0.80 8.49
CA ALA A 22 -24.43 2.12 9.06
C ALA A 22 -24.12 1.98 10.55
N GLN A 23 -23.02 2.59 11.00
CA GLN A 23 -22.73 2.81 12.42
C GLN A 23 -23.02 4.28 12.77
N PRO A 24 -23.99 4.57 13.64
CA PRO A 24 -24.12 5.88 14.26
C PRO A 24 -23.36 5.91 15.58
N MET A 25 -22.28 6.69 15.65
CA MET A 25 -21.61 7.09 16.89
C MET A 25 -21.28 8.58 16.73
N SER A 26 -22.16 9.48 17.15
CA SER A 26 -22.22 10.06 18.50
C SER A 26 -21.00 10.92 18.86
N GLY A 27 -21.15 12.24 18.64
CA GLY A 27 -20.83 13.30 19.61
C GLY A 27 -19.41 13.43 20.15
N GLY A 28 -18.74 14.52 19.79
CA GLY A 28 -17.54 14.98 20.48
C GLY A 28 -17.01 16.30 19.94
N ALA A 29 -17.70 17.40 20.25
CA ALA A 29 -17.10 18.73 20.18
C ALA A 29 -15.96 18.79 21.21
N GLY A 30 -14.73 18.68 20.72
CA GLY A 30 -13.51 18.83 21.48
C GLY A 30 -12.57 19.72 20.70
N GLU A 31 -12.78 21.03 20.84
CA GLU A 31 -11.91 22.08 20.36
C GLU A 31 -10.53 21.91 21.03
N ALA A 32 -9.62 21.20 20.35
CA ALA A 32 -8.24 21.08 20.77
C ALA A 32 -7.55 22.43 20.49
N LYS A 33 -7.57 23.28 21.53
CA LYS A 33 -6.69 24.42 21.73
C LYS A 33 -5.33 24.19 21.06
N VAL A 34 -5.06 24.98 20.03
CA VAL A 34 -3.77 25.08 19.35
C VAL A 34 -2.72 25.49 20.37
N SER A 35 -2.03 24.52 20.96
CA SER A 35 -0.69 24.71 21.48
C SER A 35 0.25 24.46 20.32
N ALA A 36 0.76 25.54 19.72
CA ALA A 36 1.87 25.46 18.80
C ALA A 36 3.01 24.67 19.48
N PRO A 37 3.50 23.56 18.91
CA PRO A 37 4.71 22.95 19.44
C PRO A 37 5.87 23.90 19.12
N ALA A 38 6.74 24.11 20.11
CA ALA A 38 8.11 24.56 19.92
C ALA A 38 8.74 23.85 18.70
N PRO A 39 9.76 24.40 18.00
CA PRO A 39 10.40 23.73 16.88
C PRO A 39 10.99 22.39 17.35
N ALA A 40 10.16 21.36 17.30
CA ALA A 40 10.55 19.99 17.52
C ALA A 40 11.50 19.70 16.38
N LEU A 41 12.74 19.43 16.72
CA LEU A 41 13.73 18.83 15.84
C LEU A 41 13.01 17.77 15.03
N ALA A 42 12.77 18.03 13.75
CA ALA A 42 12.04 17.10 12.90
C ALA A 42 12.77 15.76 12.99
N PRO A 43 12.07 14.64 13.27
CA PRO A 43 12.72 13.34 13.26
C PRO A 43 13.42 13.21 11.90
N THR A 44 14.72 12.95 11.92
CA THR A 44 15.48 12.72 10.70
C THR A 44 15.01 11.39 10.13
N VAL A 45 14.05 11.42 9.21
CA VAL A 45 13.55 10.21 8.57
C VAL A 45 14.65 9.70 7.66
N THR A 46 15.27 8.59 8.04
CA THR A 46 16.25 7.93 7.19
C THR A 46 15.51 7.18 6.07
N PRO A 47 15.75 7.52 4.79
CA PRO A 47 15.12 6.82 3.68
C PRO A 47 15.53 5.34 3.63
N SER A 48 14.70 4.50 3.00
CA SER A 48 15.11 3.11 2.73
C SER A 48 16.17 3.11 1.62
N PRO A 49 17.32 2.43 1.80
CA PRO A 49 18.34 2.32 0.76
C PRO A 49 17.87 1.50 -0.44
N ALA A 50 16.80 0.71 -0.29
CA ALA A 50 16.18 -0.02 -1.39
C ALA A 50 15.29 0.87 -2.28
N CYS A 51 14.93 2.07 -1.83
CA CYS A 51 14.09 3.00 -2.59
C CYS A 51 14.92 3.77 -3.64
N VAL A 52 15.36 3.06 -4.67
CA VAL A 52 16.03 3.64 -5.83
C VAL A 52 15.02 3.68 -6.97
N PRO A 53 14.71 4.85 -7.58
CA PRO A 53 13.78 4.92 -8.71
C PRO A 53 14.10 3.90 -9.82
N GLY A 54 13.08 3.15 -10.25
CA GLY A 54 13.20 2.01 -11.18
C GLY A 54 13.73 0.72 -10.57
N GLY A 55 14.09 0.72 -9.29
CA GLY A 55 14.59 -0.44 -8.56
C GLY A 55 13.47 -1.43 -8.24
N LEU A 56 13.79 -2.73 -8.39
CA LEU A 56 12.91 -3.82 -7.99
C LEU A 56 12.97 -4.00 -6.47
N ILE A 57 11.82 -3.89 -5.83
CA ILE A 57 11.66 -3.95 -4.37
C ILE A 57 10.57 -4.93 -3.99
N GLU A 58 10.45 -5.16 -2.69
CA GLU A 58 9.24 -5.69 -2.08
C GLU A 58 8.66 -4.61 -1.14
N ALA A 59 7.36 -4.40 -1.26
CA ALA A 59 6.58 -3.41 -0.54
C ALA A 59 5.60 -4.12 0.43
N PHE A 60 5.55 -3.67 1.68
CA PHE A 60 4.67 -4.27 2.68
C PHE A 60 3.30 -3.60 2.66
N SER A 61 2.26 -4.38 2.34
CA SER A 61 0.85 -3.96 2.34
C SER A 61 -0.02 -5.09 2.87
N GLU A 62 -1.17 -4.77 3.47
CA GLU A 62 -2.16 -5.75 3.95
C GLU A 62 -1.61 -6.97 4.75
N GLY A 63 -0.47 -6.80 5.44
CA GLY A 63 0.16 -7.88 6.21
C GLY A 63 1.11 -8.80 5.42
N ALA A 64 1.36 -8.52 4.13
CA ALA A 64 2.26 -9.30 3.28
C ALA A 64 3.23 -8.41 2.48
N TRP A 65 4.28 -9.03 1.94
CA TRP A 65 5.25 -8.37 1.07
C TRP A 65 4.91 -8.68 -0.38
N TYR A 66 4.74 -7.64 -1.18
CA TYR A 66 4.38 -7.72 -2.59
C TYR A 66 5.52 -7.20 -3.45
N PRO A 67 5.78 -7.80 -4.62
CA PRO A 67 6.75 -7.26 -5.56
C PRO A 67 6.28 -5.91 -6.10
N ALA A 68 7.21 -4.95 -6.19
CA ALA A 68 6.93 -3.60 -6.62
C ALA A 68 8.16 -2.95 -7.27
N VAL A 69 7.93 -1.80 -7.91
CA VAL A 69 8.96 -0.91 -8.45
C VAL A 69 8.95 0.38 -7.64
N ALA A 70 10.13 0.82 -7.18
CA ALA A 70 10.27 2.14 -6.58
C ALA A 70 10.13 3.23 -7.64
N LEU A 71 9.24 4.19 -7.43
CA LEU A 71 8.99 5.31 -8.34
C LEU A 71 9.80 6.54 -7.95
N ASP A 72 9.75 6.94 -6.68
CA ASP A 72 10.47 8.13 -6.19
C ASP A 72 10.79 8.05 -4.69
N GLN A 73 11.82 8.79 -4.29
CA GLN A 73 12.17 9.03 -2.89
C GLN A 73 11.59 10.38 -2.45
N LEU A 74 10.58 10.33 -1.61
CA LEU A 74 9.88 11.52 -1.11
C LEU A 74 10.75 12.28 -0.09
N ARG A 75 10.52 13.59 0.03
CA ARG A 75 11.26 14.48 0.93
C ARG A 75 11.05 14.16 2.41
N ASP A 76 9.94 13.51 2.73
CA ASP A 76 9.61 13.02 4.07
C ASP A 76 10.25 11.65 4.38
N GLY A 77 11.08 11.13 3.47
CA GLY A 77 11.80 9.87 3.60
C GLY A 77 10.99 8.63 3.19
N ARG A 78 9.74 8.79 2.78
CA ARG A 78 8.94 7.68 2.24
C ARG A 78 9.38 7.30 0.82
N CYS A 79 9.05 6.08 0.43
CA CYS A 79 9.22 5.60 -0.93
C CYS A 79 7.86 5.58 -1.63
N PHE A 80 7.73 6.28 -2.75
CA PHE A 80 6.59 6.13 -3.63
C PHE A 80 6.80 4.87 -4.49
N VAL A 81 5.84 3.95 -4.49
CA VAL A 81 5.99 2.63 -5.11
C VAL A 81 4.82 2.31 -6.04
N HIS A 82 5.09 1.50 -7.06
CA HIS A 82 4.10 0.87 -7.91
C HIS A 82 4.14 -0.64 -7.71
N TYR A 83 3.01 -1.27 -7.37
CA TYR A 83 2.97 -2.72 -7.17
C TYR A 83 2.91 -3.47 -8.51
N ASP A 84 3.67 -4.56 -8.64
CA ASP A 84 3.64 -5.39 -9.85
C ASP A 84 2.24 -6.00 -10.02
N ASN A 85 1.65 -5.90 -11.22
CA ASN A 85 0.32 -6.42 -11.57
C ASN A 85 -0.88 -5.65 -11.00
N TYR A 86 -0.67 -4.48 -10.40
CA TYR A 86 -1.73 -3.59 -9.91
C TYR A 86 -1.81 -2.28 -10.70
N GLY A 87 -2.87 -1.51 -10.51
CA GLY A 87 -3.07 -0.23 -11.19
C GLY A 87 -2.35 0.92 -10.47
N GLN A 88 -2.28 2.09 -11.12
CA GLN A 88 -1.75 3.31 -10.47
C GLN A 88 -2.60 3.77 -9.28
N ASP A 89 -3.87 3.35 -9.22
CA ASP A 89 -4.76 3.62 -8.08
C ASP A 89 -4.29 2.91 -6.79
N ASP A 90 -3.44 1.90 -6.92
CA ASP A 90 -2.81 1.18 -5.80
C ASP A 90 -1.42 1.74 -5.43
N ASP A 91 -0.91 2.74 -6.15
CA ASP A 91 0.40 3.34 -5.86
C ASP A 91 0.37 4.07 -4.51
N GLU A 92 1.37 3.83 -3.66
CA GLU A 92 1.40 4.37 -2.29
C GLU A 92 2.77 4.88 -1.87
N ALA A 93 2.78 5.85 -0.96
CA ALA A 93 3.97 6.31 -0.26
C ALA A 93 4.20 5.50 1.04
N LEU A 94 5.16 4.58 1.00
CA LEU A 94 5.49 3.69 2.12
C LEU A 94 6.64 4.21 2.99
N ALA A 95 6.55 3.96 4.29
CA ALA A 95 7.64 4.23 5.22
C ALA A 95 8.86 3.35 4.91
N PRO A 96 10.10 3.79 5.21
CA PRO A 96 11.33 3.03 4.96
C PRO A 96 11.30 1.57 5.46
N LYS A 97 10.67 1.33 6.61
CA LYS A 97 10.51 -0.01 7.22
C LYS A 97 9.60 -0.96 6.44
N HIS A 98 8.81 -0.46 5.49
CA HIS A 98 7.89 -1.22 4.64
C HIS A 98 8.44 -1.42 3.23
N VAL A 99 9.72 -1.15 3.01
CA VAL A 99 10.38 -1.24 1.70
C VAL A 99 11.71 -1.97 1.85
N ARG A 100 11.88 -3.04 1.07
CA ARG A 100 13.13 -3.82 1.04
C ARG A 100 13.54 -4.20 -0.38
N SER A 101 14.80 -4.54 -0.58
CA SER A 101 15.30 -5.04 -1.87
C SER A 101 14.68 -6.39 -2.21
N ARG A 102 14.24 -6.56 -3.46
CA ARG A 102 13.83 -7.87 -4.00
C ARG A 102 15.08 -8.70 -4.28
N ARG A 103 15.19 -9.88 -3.66
CA ARG A 103 16.32 -10.81 -3.85
C ARG A 103 16.17 -11.68 -5.08
#